data_AF-A0A356IVL8-F1
#
_entry.id   AF-A0A356IVL8-F1
#
_cell.length_a   1.000
_cell.length_b   1.000
_cell.length_c   1.000
_cell.angle_alpha   90.00
_cell.angle_beta   90.00
_cell.angle_gamma   90.00
#
_symmetry.space_group_name_H-M   'P 1'
#
loop_
_entity.id
_entity.type
_entity.pdbx_description
1 polymer ?
#
loop_
_entity_poly.entity_id
_entity_poly.type
_entity_poly.pdbx_seq_one_letter_code
_entity_poly.pdbx_strand_id
1 'polypeptide(L)'
;HQTRVHFLTQSRWPFQPRDAVTLFQVIEESPVQLRINMINQPQLLPPEPGYRRIQQAQGYWLLTALEDCQTRVRYQSGSQWGGLIPQWLVDRSNRQLAETALLNLKRWAESHYTRYTTDASLHLLTAHHTCR
;
A
#
# COMPACT_ATOMS: atom_id res chain seq x y z
N HIS A 1 2.42 -7.44 -12.99
CA HIS A 1 3.61 -6.58 -12.78
C HIS A 1 4.11 -6.69 -11.33
N GLN A 2 5.42 -6.55 -11.08
CA GLN A 2 6.02 -6.63 -9.73
C GLN A 2 7.01 -5.48 -9.48
N THR A 3 6.98 -4.91 -8.29
CA THR A 3 7.91 -3.83 -7.88
C THR A 3 8.32 -4.03 -6.45
N ARG A 4 9.60 -3.79 -6.13
CA ARG A 4 10.09 -3.83 -4.76
C ARG A 4 10.37 -2.43 -4.27
N VAL A 5 9.97 -2.16 -3.04
CA VAL A 5 10.15 -0.85 -2.41
C VAL A 5 10.77 -1.04 -1.04
N HIS A 6 11.78 -0.23 -0.73
CA HIS A 6 12.33 -0.09 0.60
C HIS A 6 11.74 1.17 1.24
N PHE A 7 10.95 0.98 2.29
CA PHE A 7 10.33 2.06 3.06
C PHE A 7 11.20 2.41 4.25
N LEU A 8 11.47 3.70 4.43
CA LEU A 8 12.03 4.27 5.66
C LEU A 8 10.95 5.09 6.36
N THR A 9 10.50 4.62 7.52
CA THR A 9 9.42 5.25 8.29
C THR A 9 9.97 5.93 9.53
N GLN A 10 9.92 7.26 9.52
CA GLN A 10 10.18 8.06 10.71
C GLN A 10 9.00 7.95 11.67
N SER A 11 9.29 7.70 12.94
CA SER A 11 8.28 7.58 13.98
C SER A 11 8.60 8.53 15.14
N ARG A 12 7.57 9.08 15.77
CA ARG A 12 7.74 9.92 16.97
C ARG A 12 7.93 9.02 18.20
N TRP A 13 8.57 9.56 19.24
CA TRP A 13 8.66 8.89 20.54
C TRP A 13 7.28 8.39 21.01
N PRO A 14 7.18 7.19 21.61
CA PRO A 14 8.25 6.28 22.04
C PRO A 14 8.70 5.28 20.95
N PHE A 15 8.27 5.44 19.70
CA PHE A 15 8.60 4.53 18.63
C PHE A 15 9.98 4.83 18.04
N GLN A 16 10.78 3.79 17.84
CA GLN A 16 12.00 3.89 17.05
C GLN A 16 11.65 3.90 15.55
N PRO A 17 12.43 4.60 14.70
CA PRO A 17 12.28 4.53 13.25
C PRO A 17 12.31 3.09 12.75
N ARG A 18 11.54 2.80 11.70
CA ARG A 18 11.44 1.45 11.14
C ARG A 18 11.66 1.43 9.65
N ASP A 19 12.23 0.34 9.16
CA ASP A 19 12.33 0.08 7.74
C ASP A 19 11.60 -1.21 7.34
N ALA A 20 11.18 -1.27 6.09
CA ALA A 20 10.53 -2.44 5.52
C ALA A 20 10.90 -2.60 4.05
N VAL A 21 11.17 -3.83 3.64
CA VAL A 21 11.31 -4.19 2.22
C VAL A 21 10.04 -4.93 1.82
N THR A 22 9.35 -4.42 0.81
CA THR A 22 8.05 -4.94 0.39
C THR A 22 8.02 -5.17 -1.10
N LEU A 23 7.60 -6.37 -1.51
CA LEU A 23 7.20 -6.67 -2.87
C LEU A 23 5.73 -6.28 -3.07
N PHE A 24 5.50 -5.41 -4.04
CA PHE A 24 4.18 -5.10 -4.59
C PHE A 24 3.94 -5.96 -5.81
N GLN A 25 2.86 -6.72 -5.79
CA GLN A 25 2.46 -7.58 -6.91
C GLN A 25 1.07 -7.20 -7.37
N VAL A 26 0.96 -6.74 -8.61
CA VAL A 26 -0.30 -6.40 -9.27
C VAL A 26 -0.92 -7.67 -9.85
N ILE A 27 -2.19 -7.90 -9.50
CA ILE A 27 -3.03 -9.01 -9.95
C ILE A 27 -4.31 -8.42 -10.52
N GLU A 28 -4.66 -8.87 -11.72
CA GLU A 28 -5.93 -8.57 -12.37
C GLU A 28 -6.93 -9.64 -11.92
N GLU A 29 -7.76 -9.31 -10.93
CA GLU A 29 -8.73 -10.27 -10.37
C GLU A 29 -9.93 -10.45 -11.32
N SER A 30 -10.31 -9.39 -12.03
CA SER A 30 -11.38 -9.38 -13.04
C SER A 30 -11.28 -8.12 -13.92
N PRO A 31 -12.11 -7.97 -14.97
CA PRO A 31 -12.10 -6.77 -15.81
C PRO A 31 -12.37 -5.45 -15.09
N VAL A 32 -12.98 -5.51 -13.89
CA VAL A 32 -13.33 -4.33 -13.07
C VAL A 32 -12.56 -4.25 -11.76
N GLN A 33 -11.63 -5.18 -11.49
CA GLN A 33 -10.96 -5.26 -10.20
C GLN A 33 -9.47 -5.58 -10.34
N LEU A 34 -8.66 -4.73 -9.71
CA LEU A 34 -7.22 -4.91 -9.59
C LEU A 34 -6.85 -5.04 -8.10
N ARG A 35 -5.98 -6.00 -7.80
CA ARG A 35 -5.41 -6.21 -6.47
C ARG A 35 -3.91 -5.95 -6.50
N ILE A 36 -3.42 -5.19 -5.54
CA ILE A 36 -1.98 -5.00 -5.31
C ILE A 36 -1.62 -5.65 -3.99
N ASN A 37 -1.01 -6.83 -4.04
CA ASN A 37 -0.52 -7.51 -2.84
C ASN A 37 0.73 -6.81 -2.31
N MET A 38 0.81 -6.69 -0.98
CA MET A 38 1.97 -6.17 -0.26
C MET A 38 2.60 -7.30 0.55
N ILE A 39 3.73 -7.81 0.09
CA ILE A 39 4.40 -8.98 0.66
C ILE A 39 5.72 -8.51 1.28
N ASN A 40 5.86 -8.64 2.60
CA ASN A 40 7.09 -8.26 3.30
C ASN A 40 8.23 -9.25 2.97
N GLN A 41 9.42 -8.71 2.70
CA GLN A 41 10.63 -9.46 2.33
C GLN A 41 11.81 -9.03 3.22
N PRO A 42 11.75 -9.27 4.54
CA PRO A 42 12.67 -8.65 5.50
C PRO A 42 14.11 -9.14 5.36
N GLN A 43 14.35 -10.23 4.63
CA GLN A 43 15.69 -10.80 4.41
C GLN A 43 16.31 -10.42 3.06
N LEU A 44 15.60 -9.64 2.23
CA LEU A 44 16.07 -9.33 0.88
C LEU A 44 17.23 -8.33 0.86
N LEU A 45 17.25 -7.40 1.81
CA LEU A 45 18.30 -6.39 1.96
C LEU A 45 18.86 -6.45 3.39
N PRO A 46 20.14 -6.08 3.57
CA PRO A 46 20.71 -5.88 4.91
C PRO A 46 19.86 -4.91 5.75
N PRO A 47 19.87 -5.01 7.09
CA PRO A 47 19.20 -4.04 7.97
C PRO A 47 19.70 -2.60 7.72
N GLU A 48 18.78 -1.64 7.71
CA GLU A 48 19.13 -0.22 7.56
C GLU A 48 19.66 0.35 8.90
N PRO A 49 20.85 0.97 8.93
CA PRO A 49 21.39 1.56 10.16
C PRO A 49 20.45 2.60 10.78
N GLY A 50 20.19 2.49 12.08
CA GLY A 50 19.31 3.40 12.82
C GLY A 50 17.81 3.10 12.70
N TYR A 51 17.43 2.06 11.96
CA TYR A 51 16.04 1.61 11.83
C TYR A 51 15.85 0.21 12.38
N ARG A 52 14.65 -0.08 12.90
CA ARG A 52 14.22 -1.45 13.20
C ARG A 52 13.44 -2.05 12.04
N ARG A 53 13.97 -3.14 11.48
CA ARG A 53 13.32 -3.92 10.42
C ARG A 53 12.00 -4.52 10.87
N ILE A 54 10.93 -4.22 10.12
CA ILE A 54 9.65 -4.92 10.25
C ILE A 54 9.81 -6.34 9.71
N GLN A 55 9.60 -7.33 10.58
CA GLN A 55 9.76 -8.76 10.27
C GLN A 55 8.50 -9.41 9.68
N GLN A 56 7.34 -8.88 10.04
CA GLN A 56 6.05 -9.41 9.61
C GLN A 56 5.10 -8.26 9.29
N ALA A 57 4.83 -8.12 8.00
CA ALA A 57 3.79 -7.23 7.49
C ALA A 57 3.15 -7.87 6.27
N GLN A 58 1.84 -7.71 6.15
CA GLN A 58 1.11 -8.11 4.98
C GLN A 58 -0.07 -7.18 4.75
N GLY A 59 -0.49 -7.09 3.51
CA GLY A 59 -1.60 -6.23 3.15
C GLY A 59 -1.91 -6.29 1.68
N TYR A 60 -2.88 -5.48 1.28
CA TYR A 60 -3.19 -5.27 -0.11
C TYR A 60 -3.94 -3.96 -0.31
N TRP A 61 -3.86 -3.47 -1.55
CA TRP A 61 -4.83 -2.55 -2.11
C TRP A 61 -5.78 -3.33 -3.00
N LEU A 62 -7.07 -3.03 -2.91
CA LEU A 62 -8.07 -3.54 -3.84
C LEU A 62 -8.79 -2.35 -4.47
N LEU A 63 -8.66 -2.24 -5.77
CA LEU A 63 -9.25 -1.19 -6.58
C LEU A 63 -10.37 -1.82 -7.38
N THR A 64 -11.59 -1.32 -7.19
CA THR A 64 -12.78 -1.82 -7.90
C THR A 64 -13.40 -0.66 -8.65
N ALA A 65 -13.46 -0.77 -9.97
CA ALA A 65 -14.17 0.17 -10.81
C ALA A 65 -15.67 0.10 -10.51
N LEU A 66 -16.28 1.27 -10.40
CA LEU A 66 -17.71 1.48 -10.24
C LEU A 66 -18.26 2.25 -11.45
N GLU A 67 -19.56 2.52 -11.41
CA GLU A 67 -20.22 3.47 -12.32
C GLU A 67 -19.67 4.90 -12.15
N ASP A 68 -20.05 5.79 -13.07
CA ASP A 68 -19.69 7.23 -13.05
C ASP A 68 -18.18 7.51 -12.92
N CYS A 69 -17.35 6.62 -13.47
CA CYS A 69 -15.90 6.76 -13.45
C CYS A 69 -15.31 6.83 -12.03
N GLN A 70 -16.00 6.25 -11.06
CA GLN A 70 -15.53 6.18 -9.68
C GLN A 70 -14.78 4.87 -9.44
N THR A 71 -13.74 4.92 -8.62
CA THR A 71 -13.04 3.73 -8.14
C THR A 71 -13.21 3.60 -6.64
N ARG A 72 -13.73 2.46 -6.19
CA ARG A 72 -13.69 2.09 -4.77
C ARG A 72 -12.31 1.57 -4.43
N VAL A 73 -11.66 2.18 -3.45
CA VAL A 73 -10.37 1.74 -2.93
C VAL A 73 -10.56 1.13 -1.56
N ARG A 74 -10.10 -0.11 -1.38
CA ARG A 74 -9.95 -0.75 -0.07
C ARG A 74 -8.47 -0.94 0.21
N TYR A 75 -8.05 -0.49 1.39
CA TYR A 75 -6.69 -0.69 1.88
C TYR A 75 -6.74 -1.57 3.13
N GLN A 76 -5.98 -2.65 3.13
CA GLN A 76 -5.78 -3.49 4.30
C GLN A 76 -4.28 -3.63 4.53
N SER A 77 -3.83 -3.26 5.71
CA SER A 77 -2.44 -3.46 6.12
C SER A 77 -2.41 -3.86 7.59
N GLY A 78 -1.60 -4.86 7.88
CA GLY A 78 -1.32 -5.31 9.23
C GLY A 78 0.17 -5.59 9.34
N SER A 79 0.78 -5.06 10.40
CA SER A 79 2.16 -5.35 10.74
C SER A 79 2.27 -5.62 12.23
N GLN A 80 3.02 -6.66 12.60
CA GLN A 80 3.28 -6.97 13.99
C GLN A 80 4.50 -6.17 14.44
N TRP A 81 4.25 -5.20 15.30
CA TRP A 81 5.27 -4.32 15.87
C TRP A 81 5.83 -5.00 17.11
N GLY A 82 6.81 -5.89 16.94
CA GLY A 82 7.48 -6.52 18.08
C GLY A 82 8.08 -5.50 19.06
N GLY A 83 8.16 -5.85 20.35
CA GLY A 83 8.72 -5.02 21.42
C GLY A 83 7.74 -4.77 22.58
N LEU A 84 8.12 -3.88 23.51
CA LEU A 84 7.35 -3.53 24.72
C LEU A 84 6.23 -2.51 24.47
N ILE A 85 5.69 -2.45 23.26
CA ILE A 85 4.67 -1.45 22.91
C ILE A 85 3.30 -2.03 23.21
N PRO A 86 2.45 -1.34 24.01
CA PRO A 86 1.10 -1.81 24.28
C PRO A 86 0.28 -2.00 22.99
N GLN A 87 -0.44 -3.12 22.88
CA GLN A 87 -1.22 -3.46 21.69
C GLN A 87 -2.23 -2.37 21.31
N TRP A 88 -2.91 -1.76 22.29
CA TRP A 88 -3.87 -0.68 22.04
C TRP A 88 -3.25 0.52 21.29
N LEU A 89 -1.97 0.79 21.53
CA LEU A 89 -1.25 1.88 20.89
C LEU A 89 -0.84 1.51 19.46
N VAL A 90 -0.48 0.24 19.23
CA VAL A 90 -0.24 -0.32 17.89
C VAL A 90 -1.52 -0.25 17.05
N ASP A 91 -2.65 -0.68 17.61
CA ASP A 91 -3.94 -0.69 16.90
C ASP A 91 -4.40 0.72 16.54
N ARG A 92 -4.29 1.67 17.48
CA ARG A 92 -4.59 3.09 17.22
C ARG A 92 -3.70 3.64 16.10
N SER A 93 -2.40 3.33 16.13
CA SER A 93 -1.45 3.79 15.12
C SER A 93 -1.75 3.20 13.75
N ASN A 94 -2.03 1.90 13.67
CA ASN A 94 -2.40 1.20 12.43
C ASN A 94 -3.67 1.80 11.81
N ARG A 95 -4.70 2.07 12.63
CA ARG A 95 -5.93 2.73 12.16
C ARG A 95 -5.64 4.11 11.56
N GLN A 96 -4.87 4.93 12.26
CA GLN A 96 -4.52 6.28 11.80
C GLN A 96 -3.69 6.26 10.51
N LEU A 97 -2.74 5.32 10.40
CA LEU A 97 -1.92 5.15 9.20
C LEU A 97 -2.78 4.74 7.99
N ALA A 98 -3.73 3.83 8.18
CA ALA A 98 -4.65 3.40 7.11
C ALA A 98 -5.54 4.55 6.63
N GLU A 99 -6.12 5.32 7.56
CA GLU A 99 -6.93 6.49 7.24
C GLU A 99 -6.10 7.54 6.48
N THR A 100 -4.90 7.86 6.99
CA THR A 100 -3.99 8.82 6.36
C THR A 100 -3.60 8.38 4.95
N ALA A 101 -3.31 7.09 4.74
CA ALA A 101 -2.96 6.56 3.43
C ALA A 101 -4.10 6.75 2.41
N LEU A 102 -5.35 6.43 2.79
CA LEU A 102 -6.51 6.62 1.93
C LEU A 102 -6.78 8.10 1.62
N LEU A 103 -6.69 8.98 2.62
CA LEU A 103 -6.89 10.42 2.44
C LEU A 103 -5.79 11.06 1.57
N ASN A 104 -4.54 10.62 1.74
CA ASN A 104 -3.43 11.08 0.90
C ASN A 104 -3.60 10.62 -0.54
N LEU A 105 -3.98 9.35 -0.75
CA LEU A 105 -4.24 8.82 -2.08
C LEU A 105 -5.38 9.58 -2.77
N LYS A 106 -6.49 9.84 -2.07
CA LYS A 106 -7.61 10.62 -2.62
C LYS A 106 -7.14 12.00 -3.09
N ARG A 107 -6.49 12.77 -2.21
CA ARG A 107 -6.00 14.11 -2.51
C ARG A 107 -5.00 14.12 -3.67
N TRP A 108 -4.10 13.14 -3.70
CA TRP A 108 -3.13 13.00 -4.79
C TRP A 108 -3.83 12.68 -6.11
N ALA A 109 -4.75 11.71 -6.14
CA ALA A 109 -5.48 11.31 -7.33
C ALA A 109 -6.33 12.44 -7.92
N GLU A 110 -6.94 13.27 -7.08
CA GLU A 110 -7.73 14.44 -7.51
C GLU A 110 -6.87 15.56 -8.10
N SER A 111 -5.61 15.68 -7.68
CA SER A 111 -4.69 16.74 -8.15
C SER A 111 -3.76 16.29 -9.28
N HIS A 112 -3.59 14.98 -9.46
CA HIS A 112 -2.63 14.38 -10.40
C HIS A 112 -3.32 13.44 -11.40
N TYR A 113 -4.57 13.73 -11.78
CA TYR A 113 -5.23 13.00 -12.87
C TYR A 113 -4.41 13.17 -14.14
N THR A 114 -3.69 12.12 -14.49
CA THR A 114 -2.95 12.03 -15.75
C THR A 114 -3.76 11.11 -16.64
N ARG A 115 -3.89 11.45 -17.93
CA ARG A 115 -4.32 10.47 -18.93
C ARG A 115 -3.23 9.43 -19.05
N TYR A 116 -3.27 8.43 -18.19
CA TYR A 116 -2.43 7.25 -18.33
C TYR A 116 -2.82 6.61 -19.66
N THR A 117 -1.93 6.65 -20.64
CA THR A 117 -2.04 5.75 -21.80
C THR A 117 -2.05 4.35 -21.22
N THR A 118 -3.06 3.54 -21.56
CA THR A 118 -3.17 2.15 -21.14
C THR A 118 -1.80 1.49 -21.27
N ASP A 119 -1.19 1.17 -20.13
CA ASP A 119 0.02 0.37 -20.12
C ASP A 119 -0.36 -0.95 -20.79
N ALA A 120 0.32 -1.26 -21.88
CA ALA A 120 0.07 -2.46 -22.66
C ALA A 120 0.21 -3.73 -21.82
N SER A 121 0.79 -3.68 -20.62
CA SER A 121 0.99 -4.83 -19.72
C SER A 121 -0.21 -5.23 -18.85
N LEU A 122 -1.29 -4.43 -18.80
CA LEU A 122 -2.51 -4.72 -18.03
C LEU A 122 -3.66 -5.16 -18.95
N HIS A 123 -3.58 -6.38 -19.45
CA HIS A 123 -4.36 -6.84 -20.60
C HIS A 123 -5.86 -7.10 -20.35
N LEU A 124 -6.28 -7.41 -19.12
CA LEU A 124 -7.68 -7.70 -18.77
C LEU A 124 -8.44 -6.48 -18.23
N LEU A 125 -7.74 -5.41 -17.86
CA LEU A 125 -8.36 -4.21 -17.29
C LEU A 125 -8.99 -3.34 -18.38
N THR A 126 -10.26 -3.59 -18.63
CA THR A 126 -11.13 -2.70 -19.43
C THR A 126 -11.87 -1.69 -18.55
N ALA A 127 -11.67 -1.74 -17.23
CA ALA A 127 -12.16 -0.77 -16.26
C ALA A 127 -11.92 0.67 -16.73
N HIS A 128 -12.96 1.50 -16.69
CA HIS A 128 -12.89 2.92 -17.01
C HIS A 128 -12.31 3.27 -18.40
N HIS A 129 -12.24 2.34 -19.36
CA HIS A 129 -11.74 2.64 -20.74
C HIS A 129 -12.55 3.74 -21.46
N THR A 130 -13.78 3.99 -21.03
CA THR A 130 -14.67 5.05 -21.53
C THR A 130 -14.64 6.34 -20.70
N CYS A 131 -13.97 6.32 -19.55
CA CYS A 131 -13.82 7.49 -18.67
C CYS A 131 -12.74 8.42 -19.23
N ARG A 132 -13.13 9.65 -19.56
CA ARG A 132 -12.27 10.67 -20.18
C ARG A 132 -11.71 11.67 -19.19
#